data_AF-A0A9N9SRA9-F1
#
_entry.id   AF-A0A9N9SRA9-F1
#
_cell.length_a   1.000
_cell.length_b   1.000
_cell.length_c   1.000
_cell.angle_alpha   90.00
_cell.angle_beta   90.00
_cell.angle_gamma   90.00
#
_symmetry.space_group_name_H-M   'P 1'
#
loop_
_entity.id
_entity.type
_entity.pdbx_description
1 polymer ?
#
loop_
_entity_poly.entity_id
_entity_poly.type
_entity_poly.pdbx_seq_one_letter_code
_entity_poly.pdbx_strand_id
1 'polypeptide(L)'
;MHKRIRELTGMRKTLQTRQLRDERGVVIIDINQKMQRWTQYIAQLFEDKERTEAPKEFKDDIGTDLIREEIEYAMKQSKGGKYPGPDEVPIELLNYLIIKLKGLGTRDAL
;
A
#
# COMPACT_ATOMS: atom_id res chain seq x y z
N MET A 1 -8.44 24.20 5.88
CA MET A 1 -9.82 24.75 6.04
C MET A 1 -10.44 24.19 7.32
N HIS A 2 -10.80 25.07 8.26
CA HIS A 2 -11.21 24.73 9.64
C HIS A 2 -12.67 24.21 9.71
N LYS A 3 -12.99 23.28 10.63
CA LYS A 3 -14.32 22.63 10.76
C LYS A 3 -15.48 23.61 10.86
N ARG A 4 -15.28 24.71 11.62
CA ARG A 4 -16.29 25.75 11.86
C ARG A 4 -16.70 26.51 10.60
N ILE A 5 -15.75 26.75 9.69
CA ILE A 5 -16.00 27.45 8.44
C ILE A 5 -16.92 26.62 7.54
N ARG A 6 -16.72 25.29 7.47
CA ARG A 6 -17.57 24.38 6.68
C ARG A 6 -19.02 24.31 7.16
N GLU A 7 -19.24 24.41 8.47
CA GLU A 7 -20.59 24.36 9.06
C GLU A 7 -21.38 25.64 8.73
N LEU A 8 -20.72 26.80 8.80
CA LEU A 8 -21.33 28.10 8.53
C LEU A 8 -21.60 28.35 7.05
N THR A 9 -20.71 27.89 6.15
CA THR A 9 -20.86 28.14 4.71
C THR A 9 -21.77 27.12 4.01
N GLY A 10 -22.28 26.11 4.71
CA GLY A 10 -23.08 25.04 4.10
C GLY A 10 -22.29 24.20 3.08
N MET A 11 -20.97 24.38 2.99
CA MET A 11 -20.08 23.67 2.08
C MET A 11 -19.88 22.22 2.56
N ARG A 12 -20.92 21.40 2.36
CA ARG A 12 -20.79 19.95 2.39
C ARG A 12 -20.04 19.56 1.13
N LYS A 13 -18.94 18.80 1.26
CA LYS A 13 -18.40 18.06 0.12
C LYS A 13 -19.56 17.19 -0.36
N THR A 14 -20.12 17.49 -1.52
CA THR A 14 -21.03 16.54 -2.15
C THR A 14 -20.23 15.27 -2.30
N LEU A 15 -20.68 14.21 -1.64
CA LEU A 15 -20.23 12.87 -1.95
C LEU A 15 -20.74 12.63 -3.36
N GLN A 16 -19.99 13.10 -4.35
CA GLN A 16 -20.17 12.75 -5.74
C GLN A 16 -19.90 11.26 -5.78
N THR A 17 -20.93 10.45 -5.57
CA THR A 17 -20.90 9.03 -5.85
C THR A 17 -20.56 8.93 -7.32
N ARG A 18 -19.30 8.61 -7.62
CA ARG A 18 -18.82 8.41 -8.99
C ARG A 18 -19.48 7.14 -9.49
N GLN A 19 -20.69 7.28 -10.01
CA GLN A 19 -21.42 6.20 -10.66
C GLN A 19 -20.61 5.78 -11.88
N LEU A 20 -20.36 4.48 -12.00
CA LEU A 20 -19.69 3.94 -13.18
C LEU A 20 -20.63 4.09 -14.38
N ARG A 21 -20.12 4.69 -15.46
CA ARG A 21 -20.87 4.90 -16.69
C ARG A 21 -20.26 4.11 -17.83
N ASP A 22 -21.11 3.69 -18.75
CA ASP A 22 -20.68 3.13 -20.02
C ASP A 22 -20.16 4.23 -20.96
N GLU A 23 -19.73 3.83 -22.15
CA GLU A 23 -19.21 4.73 -23.19
C GLU A 23 -20.26 5.73 -23.70
N ARG A 24 -21.55 5.42 -23.53
CA ARG A 24 -22.69 6.27 -23.92
C ARG A 24 -23.15 7.19 -22.78
N GLY A 25 -22.46 7.16 -21.64
CA GLY A 25 -22.77 7.96 -20.46
C GLY A 25 -23.92 7.41 -19.60
N VAL A 26 -24.40 6.20 -19.87
CA VAL A 26 -25.46 5.52 -19.12
C VAL A 26 -24.86 4.89 -17.86
N VAL A 27 -25.59 4.98 -16.75
CA VAL A 27 -25.14 4.46 -15.45
C VAL A 27 -25.24 2.94 -15.43
N ILE A 28 -24.13 2.28 -15.11
CA ILE A 28 -24.04 0.82 -14.99
C ILE A 28 -24.46 0.41 -13.57
N ILE A 29 -25.60 -0.27 -13.47
CA ILE A 29 -26.14 -0.75 -12.19
C ILE A 29 -25.65 -2.19 -11.92
N ASP A 30 -25.70 -3.04 -12.94
CA ASP A 30 -25.37 -4.47 -12.86
C ASP A 30 -23.89 -4.74 -12.53
N ILE A 31 -23.65 -5.78 -11.74
CA ILE A 31 -22.30 -6.12 -11.25
C ILE A 31 -21.45 -6.71 -12.37
N ASN A 32 -22.00 -7.58 -13.22
CA ASN A 32 -21.25 -8.19 -14.32
C ASN A 32 -20.82 -7.13 -15.33
N GLN A 33 -21.71 -6.19 -15.64
CA GLN A 33 -21.39 -5.05 -16.49
C GLN A 33 -20.32 -4.14 -15.88
N LYS A 34 -20.31 -3.94 -14.56
CA LYS A 34 -19.22 -3.20 -13.88
C LYS A 34 -17.89 -3.91 -14.03
N MET A 35 -17.84 -5.22 -13.82
CA MET A 35 -16.61 -6.00 -14.00
C MET A 35 -16.10 -5.87 -15.42
N GLN A 36 -16.97 -6.10 -16.42
CA GLN A 36 -16.62 -5.97 -17.83
C GLN A 36 -16.09 -4.57 -18.17
N ARG A 37 -16.74 -3.51 -17.66
CA ARG A 37 -16.33 -2.13 -17.88
C ARG A 37 -14.95 -1.82 -17.27
N TRP A 38 -14.67 -2.34 -16.08
CA TRP A 38 -13.35 -2.22 -15.44
C TRP A 38 -12.28 -2.97 -16.22
N THR A 39 -12.56 -4.20 -16.65
CA THR A 39 -11.64 -5.00 -17.46
C THR A 39 -11.30 -4.28 -18.78
N GLN A 40 -12.31 -3.76 -19.48
CA GLN A 40 -12.10 -2.97 -20.70
C GLN A 40 -11.28 -1.71 -20.44
N TYR A 41 -11.56 -0.98 -19.36
CA TYR A 41 -10.81 0.22 -18.99
C TYR A 41 -9.33 -0.07 -18.76
N ILE A 42 -9.02 -1.11 -17.97
CA ILE A 42 -7.64 -1.50 -17.69
C ILE A 42 -6.96 -1.99 -18.96
N ALA A 43 -7.63 -2.81 -19.77
CA ALA A 43 -7.10 -3.27 -21.04
C ALA A 43 -6.70 -2.09 -21.94
N GLN A 44 -7.58 -1.09 -22.12
CA GLN A 44 -7.29 0.11 -22.92
C GLN A 44 -6.19 0.99 -22.31
N LEU A 45 -6.18 1.15 -20.99
CA LEU A 45 -5.21 2.01 -20.30
C LEU A 45 -3.78 1.48 -20.42
N PHE A 46 -3.63 0.15 -20.47
CA PHE A 46 -2.35 -0.54 -20.57
C PHE A 46 -2.14 -1.21 -21.93
N GLU A 47 -2.95 -0.89 -22.94
CA GLU A 47 -2.76 -1.35 -24.32
C GLU A 47 -1.58 -0.59 -24.93
N ASP A 48 -0.37 -1.05 -24.64
CA ASP A 48 0.86 -0.49 -25.19
C ASP A 48 1.26 -1.28 -26.44
N LYS A 49 0.97 -0.71 -27.62
CA LYS A 49 1.26 -1.32 -28.92
C LYS A 49 2.73 -1.26 -29.30
N GLU A 50 3.52 -0.42 -28.62
CA GLU A 50 4.95 -0.22 -28.91
C GLU A 50 5.87 -0.97 -27.94
N ARG A 51 5.33 -1.50 -26.84
CA ARG A 51 6.08 -2.28 -25.84
C ARG A 51 6.45 -3.65 -26.37
N THR A 52 7.48 -3.68 -27.20
CA THR A 52 8.04 -4.88 -27.81
C THR A 52 8.99 -5.62 -26.85
N GLU A 53 9.37 -4.98 -25.74
CA GLU A 53 10.33 -5.51 -24.77
C GLU A 53 9.67 -5.68 -23.40
N ALA A 54 9.81 -6.88 -22.82
CA ALA A 54 9.59 -7.08 -21.40
C ALA A 54 10.45 -6.04 -20.63
N PRO A 55 9.99 -5.52 -19.47
CA PRO A 55 10.86 -4.68 -18.64
C PRO A 55 12.18 -5.42 -18.48
N LYS A 56 13.28 -4.79 -18.90
CA LYS A 56 14.61 -5.32 -18.58
C LYS A 56 14.59 -5.60 -17.09
N GLU A 57 14.92 -6.83 -16.72
CA GLU A 57 15.24 -7.15 -15.33
C GLU A 57 16.29 -6.11 -14.92
N PHE A 58 15.86 -5.13 -14.12
CA PHE A 58 16.80 -4.25 -13.47
C PHE A 58 17.62 -5.20 -12.61
N LYS A 59 18.84 -5.52 -13.04
CA LYS A 59 19.84 -6.09 -12.15
C LYS A 59 19.83 -5.17 -10.96
N ASP A 60 19.40 -5.70 -9.82
CA ASP A 60 19.14 -4.96 -8.61
C ASP A 60 20.20 -3.88 -8.48
N ASP A 61 19.77 -2.63 -8.63
CA ASP A 61 20.55 -1.52 -8.10
C ASP A 61 20.57 -1.85 -6.62
N ILE A 62 21.69 -2.38 -6.14
CA ILE A 62 21.86 -2.73 -4.73
C ILE A 62 21.60 -1.42 -4.02
N GLY A 63 20.40 -1.30 -3.46
CA GLY A 63 19.96 -0.09 -2.81
C GLY A 63 20.96 0.27 -1.72
N THR A 64 20.91 1.52 -1.26
CA THR A 64 21.73 1.96 -0.14
C THR A 64 21.72 0.93 0.98
N ASP A 65 22.89 0.67 1.56
CA ASP A 65 23.04 -0.28 2.66
C ASP A 65 21.98 -0.03 3.73
N LEU A 66 21.28 -1.10 4.13
CA LEU A 66 20.26 -1.04 5.17
C LEU A 66 20.88 -0.50 6.47
N ILE A 67 20.42 0.66 6.92
CA ILE A 67 20.91 1.25 8.16
C ILE A 67 20.11 0.74 9.37
N ARG A 68 20.75 0.71 10.53
CA ARG A 68 20.14 0.20 11.77
C ARG A 68 18.87 0.98 12.11
N GLU A 69 18.88 2.29 11.91
CA GLU A 69 17.79 3.21 12.21
C GLU A 69 16.54 2.89 11.38
N GLU A 70 16.70 2.48 10.12
CA GLU A 70 15.60 2.05 9.24
C GLU A 70 14.95 0.77 9.76
N ILE A 71 15.77 -0.21 10.16
CA ILE A 71 15.28 -1.47 10.72
C ILE A 71 14.51 -1.20 12.02
N GLU A 72 15.06 -0.35 12.90
CA GLU A 72 14.39 0.02 14.14
C GLU A 72 13.07 0.77 13.91
N TYR A 73 13.04 1.65 12.92
CA TYR A 73 11.83 2.36 12.54
C TYR A 73 10.77 1.42 11.97
N ALA A 74 11.16 0.53 11.05
CA ALA A 74 10.26 -0.46 10.45
C ALA A 74 9.63 -1.38 11.50
N MET A 75 10.42 -1.82 12.49
CA MET A 75 9.92 -2.65 13.59
C MET A 75 8.94 -1.91 14.49
N LYS A 76 9.17 -0.62 14.77
CA LYS A 76 8.22 0.23 15.52
C LYS A 76 6.90 0.45 14.77
N GLN A 77 6.95 0.54 13.44
CA GLN A 77 5.75 0.73 12.61
C GLN A 77 4.99 -0.58 12.36
N SER A 78 5.64 -1.72 12.55
CA SER A 78 5.05 -3.03 12.33
C SER A 78 3.95 -3.31 13.34
N LYS A 79 2.77 -3.70 12.85
CA LYS A 79 1.60 -3.99 13.70
C LYS A 79 1.61 -5.47 14.08
N GLY A 80 1.41 -5.75 15.37
CA GLY A 80 1.17 -7.10 15.86
C GLY A 80 -0.21 -7.64 15.48
N GLY A 81 -0.43 -8.91 15.78
CA GLY A 81 -1.68 -9.63 15.53
C GLY A 81 -1.97 -9.85 14.04
N LYS A 82 -0.92 -9.86 13.20
CA LYS A 82 -1.03 -10.20 11.79
C LYS A 82 -0.79 -11.69 11.60
N TYR A 83 -1.49 -12.26 10.62
CA TYR A 83 -1.24 -13.64 10.21
C TYR A 83 0.18 -13.71 9.62
N PRO A 84 0.99 -14.72 10.00
CA PRO A 84 2.35 -14.85 9.49
C PRO A 84 2.36 -15.09 7.98
N GLY A 85 3.49 -14.78 7.36
CA GLY A 85 3.69 -15.03 5.94
C GLY A 85 3.84 -16.52 5.62
N PRO A 86 4.19 -16.87 4.37
CA PRO A 86 4.50 -18.24 3.98
C PRO A 86 5.68 -18.88 4.74
N ASP A 87 6.49 -18.05 5.41
CA ASP A 87 7.58 -18.44 6.31
C ASP A 87 7.09 -18.86 7.71
N GLU A 88 5.80 -18.68 8.00
CA GLU A 88 5.16 -18.97 9.30
C GLU A 88 5.79 -18.20 10.48
N VAL A 89 6.51 -17.10 10.21
CA VAL A 89 7.17 -16.31 11.26
C VAL A 89 6.29 -15.12 11.66
N PRO A 90 5.82 -15.07 12.93
CA PRO A 90 5.08 -13.92 13.44
C PRO A 90 6.02 -12.74 13.75
N ILE A 91 5.52 -11.52 13.54
CA ILE A 91 6.29 -10.28 13.76
C ILE A 91 6.70 -10.08 15.23
N GLU A 92 5.94 -10.66 16.15
CA GLU A 92 6.21 -10.65 17.59
C GLU A 92 7.52 -11.35 17.92
N LEU A 93 7.86 -12.42 17.20
CA LEU A 93 9.11 -13.15 17.39
C LEU A 93 10.31 -12.30 16.99
N LEU A 94 10.21 -11.60 15.85
CA LEU A 94 11.23 -10.67 15.37
C LEU A 94 11.43 -9.52 16.36
N ASN A 95 10.34 -8.96 16.89
CA ASN A 95 10.39 -7.92 17.92
C ASN A 95 11.10 -8.40 19.20
N TYR A 96 10.78 -9.60 19.67
CA TYR A 96 11.42 -10.18 20.85
C TYR A 96 12.93 -10.35 20.67
N LEU A 97 13.37 -10.88 19.53
CA LEU A 97 14.78 -11.10 19.23
C LEU A 97 15.57 -9.78 19.21
N ILE A 98 15.02 -8.75 18.58
CA ILE A 98 15.69 -7.43 18.52
C ILE A 98 15.80 -6.80 19.91
N ILE A 99 14.75 -6.86 20.73
CA ILE A 99 14.79 -6.34 22.11
C ILE A 99 15.84 -7.09 22.93
N LYS A 100 15.90 -8.43 22.80
CA LYS A 100 16.87 -9.26 23.51
C LYS A 100 18.31 -8.95 23.11
N LEU A 101 18.58 -8.76 21.82
CA LEU A 101 19.91 -8.39 21.32
C LEU A 101 20.34 -7.01 21.82
N LYS A 102 19.42 -6.04 21.89
CA LYS A 102 19.70 -4.72 22.50
C LYS A 102 20.03 -4.81 23.99
N GLY A 103 19.37 -5.71 24.72
CA GLY A 103 19.60 -5.93 26.15
C GLY A 103 20.86 -6.75 26.50
N LEU A 104 21.45 -7.44 25.52
CA LEU A 104 22.71 -8.16 25.69
C LEU A 104 23.92 -7.24 25.55
N GLY A 105 23.88 -6.27 24.63
CA GLY A 105 24.98 -5.30 24.44
C GLY A 105 25.23 -4.33 25.60
N THR A 106 24.33 -4.24 26.58
CA THR A 106 24.51 -3.42 27.79
C THR A 106 25.07 -4.19 28.98
N ARG A 107 25.18 -5.53 28.90
CA ARG A 107 25.68 -6.38 29.99
C ARG A 107 27.18 -6.64 29.93
N ASP A 108 27.82 -6.38 28.79
CA ASP A 108 29.26 -6.61 28.58
C ASP A 108 30.11 -5.32 28.74
N ALA A 109 29.56 -4.27 29.37
CA ALA A 109 30.22 -2.97 29.59
C ALA A 109 30.44 -2.63 31.07
N LEU A 110 30.64 -3.64 31.94
CA LEU A 110 31.08 -3.49 33.33
C LEU A 110 32.23 -4.43 33.65
#